data_AF-A0A832K997-F1
#
_entry.id   AF-A0A832K997-F1
#
_cell.length_a   1.000
_cell.length_b   1.000
_cell.length_c   1.000
_cell.angle_alpha   90.00
_cell.angle_beta   90.00
_cell.angle_gamma   90.00
#
_symmetry.space_group_name_H-M   'P 1'
#
loop_
_entity.id
_entity.type
_entity.pdbx_description
1 polymer ?
#
loop_
_entity_poly.entity_id
_entity_poly.type
_entity_poly.pdbx_seq_one_letter_code
_entity_poly.pdbx_strand_id
1 'polypeptide(L)'
;MTEFRKGRRGKVFLVVDGHPSHRAKAVASYVAGCRGALELHFLPPYAPDLNPDEFVWQYAKTNGAAKRPLKQNESLRDRVESDLAAIKARPDLVGSFFKAESVAYTSY
;
A
#
# COMPACT_ATOMS: atom_id res chain seq x y z
N MET A 1 6.51 -11.42 0.66
CA MET A 1 6.52 -10.89 2.04
C MET A 1 7.93 -10.62 2.60
N THR A 2 9.00 -10.86 1.84
CA THR A 2 10.40 -10.82 2.33
C THR A 2 11.11 -9.48 2.18
N GLU A 3 10.56 -8.51 1.45
CA GLU A 3 11.28 -7.25 1.13
C GLU A 3 10.92 -6.04 2.00
N PHE A 4 9.96 -6.13 2.92
CA PHE A 4 9.50 -4.98 3.71
C PHE A 4 10.60 -4.38 4.62
N ARG A 5 11.67 -5.11 4.92
CA ARG A 5 12.77 -4.62 5.76
C ARG A 5 14.02 -4.19 4.99
N LYS A 6 14.09 -4.46 3.68
CA LYS A 6 15.29 -4.22 2.90
C LYS A 6 15.57 -2.72 2.83
N GLY A 7 16.74 -2.30 3.31
CA GLY A 7 17.18 -0.90 3.30
C GLY A 7 16.61 -0.02 4.42
N ARG A 8 15.83 -0.57 5.37
CA ARG A 8 15.25 0.20 6.48
C ARG A 8 16.05 -0.02 7.77
N ARG A 9 16.45 1.08 8.42
CA ARG A 9 17.20 1.07 9.69
C ARG A 9 16.31 1.05 10.94
N GLY A 10 15.06 1.49 10.80
CA GLY A 10 14.08 1.56 11.88
C GLY A 10 13.03 0.45 11.81
N LYS A 11 12.19 0.42 12.86
CA LYS A 11 11.00 -0.43 12.92
C LYS A 11 10.04 -0.08 11.78
N VAL A 12 9.45 -1.10 11.17
CA VAL A 12 8.46 -0.94 10.10
C VAL A 12 7.09 -1.19 10.69
N PHE A 13 6.21 -0.19 10.57
CA PHE A 13 4.78 -0.33 10.84
C PHE A 13 4.07 -0.62 9.52
N LEU A 14 3.34 -1.72 9.47
CA LEU A 14 2.58 -2.13 8.31
C LEU A 14 1.10 -2.07 8.67
N VAL A 15 0.41 -1.07 8.12
CA VAL A 15 -1.05 -0.95 8.23
C VAL A 15 -1.68 -1.90 7.21
N VAL A 16 -2.64 -2.71 7.66
CA VAL A 16 -3.26 -3.75 6.83
C VAL A 16 -4.78 -3.74 7.03
N ASP A 17 -5.51 -3.95 5.94
CA ASP A 17 -6.96 -4.10 6.00
C ASP A 17 -7.39 -5.39 6.73
N GLY A 18 -8.70 -5.51 6.96
CA GLY A 18 -9.28 -6.64 7.68
C GLY A 18 -9.37 -7.95 6.88
N HIS A 19 -8.83 -8.05 5.66
CA HIS A 19 -9.02 -9.23 4.82
C HIS A 19 -8.44 -10.50 5.50
N PRO A 20 -9.17 -11.64 5.54
CA PRO A 20 -8.77 -12.83 6.30
C PRO A 20 -7.39 -13.40 5.94
N SER A 21 -6.93 -13.21 4.71
CA SER A 21 -5.59 -13.64 4.26
C SER A 21 -4.46 -12.96 5.05
N HIS A 22 -4.69 -11.76 5.59
CA HIS A 22 -3.70 -11.03 6.40
C HIS A 22 -3.61 -11.54 7.84
N ARG A 23 -4.59 -12.33 8.30
CA ARG A 23 -4.61 -12.97 9.63
C ARG A 23 -4.10 -14.40 9.61
N ALA A 24 -3.57 -14.87 8.49
CA ALA A 24 -3.07 -16.23 8.36
C ALA A 24 -1.92 -16.50 9.35
N LYS A 25 -1.86 -17.72 9.89
CA LYS A 25 -0.82 -18.16 10.85
C LYS A 25 0.61 -17.95 10.31
N ALA A 26 0.80 -18.11 9.01
CA ALA A 26 2.08 -17.86 8.35
C ALA A 26 2.54 -16.39 8.47
N VAL A 27 1.60 -15.42 8.42
CA VAL A 27 1.87 -13.99 8.60
C VAL A 27 2.30 -13.71 10.03
N ALA A 28 1.56 -14.25 11.01
CA ALA A 28 1.88 -14.10 12.43
C ALA A 28 3.28 -14.67 12.77
N SER A 29 3.60 -15.87 12.27
CA SER A 29 4.92 -16.49 12.47
C SER A 29 6.06 -15.64 11.88
N TYR A 30 5.85 -15.05 10.70
CA TYR A 30 6.86 -14.18 10.07
C TYR A 30 7.11 -12.90 10.88
N VAL A 31 6.04 -12.26 11.37
CA VAL A 31 6.11 -11.03 12.16
C VAL A 31 6.80 -11.29 13.51
N ALA A 32 6.45 -12.39 14.18
CA ALA A 32 7.13 -12.84 15.39
C ALA A 32 8.64 -13.08 15.14
N GLY A 33 8.99 -13.69 14.01
CA GLY A 33 10.37 -13.88 13.58
C GLY A 33 11.14 -12.57 13.34
N CYS A 34 10.45 -11.45 13.10
CA CYS A 34 11.07 -10.14 12.93
C CYS A 34 11.49 -9.48 14.24
N ARG A 35 11.23 -10.09 15.41
CA ARG A 35 11.68 -9.64 16.75
C ARG A 35 11.40 -8.15 17.00
N GLY A 36 10.20 -7.69 16.67
CA GLY A 36 9.76 -6.31 16.88
C GLY A 36 10.23 -5.30 15.83
N ALA A 37 11.01 -5.70 14.83
CA ALA A 37 11.41 -4.83 13.71
C ALA A 37 10.28 -4.63 12.68
N LEU A 38 9.23 -5.44 12.76
CA LEU A 38 8.00 -5.33 11.97
C LEU A 38 6.81 -5.42 12.92
N GLU A 39 5.89 -4.46 12.83
CA GLU A 39 4.63 -4.44 13.58
C GLU A 39 3.46 -4.26 12.61
N LEU A 40 2.39 -5.00 12.83
CA LEU A 40 1.17 -4.95 12.03
C LEU A 40 0.10 -4.16 12.77
N HIS A 41 -0.48 -3.17 12.12
CA HIS A 41 -1.67 -2.48 12.59
C HIS A 41 -2.85 -2.84 11.69
N PHE A 42 -3.86 -3.49 12.26
CA PHE A 42 -5.05 -3.87 11.51
C PHE A 42 -6.09 -2.75 11.57
N LEU A 43 -6.65 -2.41 10.42
CA LEU A 43 -7.76 -1.49 10.34
C LEU A 43 -9.07 -2.14 10.86
N PRO A 44 -9.99 -1.33 11.40
CA PRO A 44 -11.34 -1.79 11.69
C PRO A 44 -12.01 -2.39 10.45
N PRO A 45 -12.89 -3.40 10.61
CA PRO A 45 -13.67 -3.92 9.49
C PRO A 45 -14.46 -2.78 8.82
N TYR A 46 -14.55 -2.83 7.48
CA TYR A 46 -15.35 -1.88 6.68
C TYR A 46 -14.96 -0.40 6.82
N ALA A 47 -13.69 -0.10 7.11
CA ALA A 47 -13.17 1.27 7.17
C ALA A 47 -12.19 1.58 6.02
N PRO A 48 -12.63 1.54 4.74
CA PRO A 48 -11.76 1.80 3.60
C PRO A 48 -11.18 3.22 3.64
N ASP A 49 -11.92 4.20 4.17
CA ASP A 49 -11.48 5.59 4.28
C ASP A 49 -10.25 5.80 5.18
N LEU A 50 -9.94 4.80 6.02
CA LEU A 50 -8.76 4.78 6.87
C LEU A 50 -7.55 4.13 6.20
N ASN A 51 -7.68 3.54 5.00
CA ASN A 51 -6.58 2.87 4.33
C ASN A 51 -5.86 3.84 3.38
N PRO A 52 -4.57 4.16 3.60
CA PRO A 52 -3.84 5.09 2.73
C PRO A 52 -3.67 4.60 1.29
N ASP A 53 -3.84 3.29 1.03
CA ASP A 53 -3.80 2.75 -0.33
C ASP A 53 -4.99 3.19 -1.20
N GLU A 54 -6.12 3.58 -0.61
CA GLU A 54 -7.27 4.11 -1.35
C GLU A 54 -6.88 5.39 -2.09
N PHE A 55 -5.99 6.21 -1.54
CA PHE A 55 -5.45 7.39 -2.23
C PHE A 55 -4.57 7.00 -3.42
N VAL A 56 -3.82 5.89 -3.33
CA VAL A 56 -3.07 5.34 -4.47
C VAL A 56 -4.03 4.92 -5.57
N TRP A 57 -5.11 4.22 -5.24
CA TRP A 57 -6.12 3.78 -6.20
C TRP A 57 -6.90 4.94 -6.80
N GLN A 58 -7.32 5.91 -6.00
CA GLN A 58 -7.98 7.12 -6.48
C GLN A 58 -7.06 7.89 -7.41
N TYR A 59 -5.78 8.05 -7.06
CA TYR A 59 -4.81 8.71 -7.92
C TYR A 59 -4.61 7.96 -9.23
N ALA A 60 -4.43 6.63 -9.19
CA ALA A 60 -4.26 5.79 -10.37
C ALA A 60 -5.50 5.83 -11.28
N LYS A 61 -6.71 5.79 -10.74
CA LYS A 61 -7.95 5.90 -11.55
C LYS A 61 -8.15 7.30 -12.14
N THR A 62 -7.74 8.34 -11.41
CA THR A 62 -7.97 9.75 -11.82
C THR A 62 -6.93 10.24 -12.82
N ASN A 63 -5.66 9.90 -12.60
CA ASN A 63 -4.48 10.39 -13.31
C ASN A 63 -3.78 9.33 -14.15
N GLY A 64 -3.99 8.05 -13.83
CA GLY A 64 -3.45 6.95 -14.61
C GLY A 64 -4.17 6.76 -15.93
N ALA A 65 -3.67 5.82 -16.72
CA ALA A 65 -4.12 5.61 -18.10
C ALA A 65 -5.48 4.90 -18.21
N ALA A 66 -6.21 4.71 -17.11
CA ALA A 66 -7.56 4.14 -17.05
C ALA A 66 -8.60 4.91 -17.89
N LYS A 67 -8.36 6.21 -18.17
CA LYS A 67 -9.25 7.04 -19.00
C LYS A 67 -9.00 6.92 -20.51
N ARG A 68 -8.02 6.14 -20.95
CA ARG A 68 -7.68 5.96 -22.38
C ARG A 68 -8.01 4.54 -22.83
N PRO A 69 -8.49 4.32 -24.06
CA PRO A 69 -8.61 2.98 -24.62
C PRO A 69 -7.30 2.19 -24.52
N LEU A 70 -7.38 0.86 -24.40
CA LEU A 70 -6.20 0.00 -24.53
C LEU A 70 -5.65 0.13 -25.95
N LYS A 71 -4.33 0.27 -26.10
CA LYS A 71 -3.70 0.18 -27.42
C LYS A 71 -3.75 -1.27 -27.90
N GLN A 72 -3.61 -1.46 -29.21
CA GLN A 72 -3.45 -2.80 -29.76
C GLN A 72 -2.24 -3.49 -29.10
N ASN A 73 -2.45 -4.70 -28.58
CA ASN A 73 -1.46 -5.51 -27.83
C ASN A 73 -1.05 -4.98 -26.45
N GLU A 74 -1.77 -4.02 -25.87
CA GLU A 74 -1.54 -3.59 -24.49
C GLU A 74 -2.56 -4.24 -23.56
N SER A 75 -2.08 -4.89 -22.49
CA SER A 75 -2.97 -5.43 -21.46
C SER A 75 -3.30 -4.39 -20.39
N LEU A 76 -4.46 -4.55 -19.75
CA LEU A 76 -4.82 -3.74 -18.58
C LEU A 76 -3.78 -3.90 -17.45
N ARG A 77 -3.17 -5.08 -17.33
CA ARG A 77 -2.15 -5.36 -16.33
C ARG A 77 -0.90 -4.51 -16.54
N ASP A 78 -0.36 -4.47 -17.75
CA ASP A 78 0.86 -3.69 -18.07
C ASP A 78 0.66 -2.21 -17.75
N ARG A 79 -0.56 -1.72 -18.00
CA ARG A 79 -0.95 -0.35 -17.69
C ARG A 79 -1.00 -0.07 -16.20
N VAL A 80 -1.66 -0.94 -15.43
CA VAL A 80 -1.73 -0.82 -13.97
C VAL A 80 -0.32 -0.90 -13.37
N GLU A 81 0.53 -1.80 -13.85
CA GLU A 81 1.92 -1.90 -13.41
C GLU A 81 2.73 -0.63 -13.74
N SER A 82 2.53 -0.04 -14.92
CA SER A 82 3.16 1.24 -15.30
C SER A 82 2.69 2.41 -14.43
N ASP A 83 1.38 2.54 -14.19
CA ASP A 83 0.81 3.59 -13.34
C ASP A 83 1.34 3.47 -11.90
N LEU A 84 1.38 2.26 -11.34
CA LEU A 84 1.94 2.01 -10.00
C LEU A 84 3.45 2.30 -9.94
N ALA A 85 4.21 1.98 -11.00
CA ALA A 85 5.63 2.31 -11.08
C ALA A 85 5.87 3.83 -11.11
N ALA A 86 5.04 4.58 -11.85
CA ALA A 86 5.10 6.04 -11.92
C ALA A 86 4.73 6.72 -10.59
N ILE A 87 3.80 6.14 -9.82
CA ILE A 87 3.51 6.57 -8.45
C ILE A 87 4.71 6.28 -7.54
N LYS A 88 5.25 5.05 -7.57
CA LYS A 88 6.40 4.64 -6.77
C LYS A 88 7.64 5.52 -6.98
N ALA A 89 7.85 6.01 -8.20
CA ALA A 89 8.97 6.88 -8.55
C ALA A 89 8.85 8.31 -7.97
N ARG A 90 7.70 8.68 -7.38
CA ARG A 90 7.44 10.02 -6.82
C ARG A 90 7.24 9.94 -5.30
N PRO A 91 8.32 9.98 -4.51
CA PRO A 91 8.23 9.82 -3.05
C PRO A 91 7.45 10.96 -2.37
N ASP A 92 7.45 12.16 -2.95
CA ASP A 92 6.66 13.32 -2.51
C ASP A 92 5.15 13.05 -2.65
N LEU A 93 4.73 12.49 -3.78
CA LEU A 93 3.35 12.08 -4.02
C LEU A 93 2.94 10.97 -3.06
N VAL A 94 3.78 9.94 -2.93
CA VAL A 94 3.53 8.83 -1.99
C VAL A 94 3.41 9.36 -0.57
N GLY A 95 4.29 10.27 -0.15
CA GLY A 95 4.22 10.91 1.16
C GLY A 95 2.97 11.78 1.35
N SER A 96 2.41 12.35 0.28
CA SER A 96 1.18 13.14 0.35
C SER A 96 -0.06 12.31 0.70
N PHE A 97 -0.09 11.02 0.34
CA PHE A 97 -1.20 10.12 0.65
C PHE A 97 -1.39 9.88 2.14
N PHE A 98 -0.35 10.11 2.95
CA PHE A 98 -0.41 9.98 4.41
C PHE A 98 -0.82 11.29 5.11
N LYS A 99 -1.02 12.39 4.36
CA LYS A 99 -1.35 13.71 4.93
C LYS A 99 -2.85 14.00 5.01
N ALA A 100 -3.70 13.10 4.52
CA ALA A 100 -5.14 13.28 4.63
C ALA A 100 -5.60 13.05 6.08
N GLU A 101 -6.60 13.80 6.52
CA GLU A 101 -7.11 13.76 7.91
C GLU A 101 -7.54 12.35 8.32
N SER A 102 -8.17 11.60 7.42
CA SER A 102 -8.64 10.23 7.66
C SER A 102 -7.51 9.22 7.92
N VAL A 103 -6.27 9.54 7.54
CA VAL A 103 -5.10 8.67 7.74
C VAL A 103 -4.03 9.31 8.61
N ALA A 104 -4.33 10.41 9.29
CA ALA A 104 -3.37 11.16 10.12
C ALA A 104 -2.69 10.29 11.21
N TYR A 105 -3.34 9.21 11.64
CA TYR A 105 -2.78 8.21 12.58
C TYR A 105 -1.49 7.53 12.07
N THR A 106 -1.17 7.67 10.78
CA THR A 106 0.04 7.12 10.14
C THR A 106 1.24 8.07 10.14
N SER A 107 1.06 9.33 10.54
CA SER A 107 2.07 10.41 10.41
C SER A 107 3.03 10.55 11.61
N TYR A 108 3.29 9.47 12.35
CA TYR A 108 4.23 9.46 13.48
C TYR A 108 5.71 9.51 13.07
#